data_AF-A0A6C0EVP3-F1
#
_entry.id   AF-A0A6C0EVP3-F1
#
_cell.length_a   1.000
_cell.length_b   1.000
_cell.length_c   1.000
_cell.angle_alpha   90.00
_cell.angle_beta   90.00
_cell.angle_gamma   90.00
#
_symmetry.space_group_name_H-M   'P 1'
#
loop_
_entity.id
_entity.type
_entity.pdbx_description
1 polymer ?
#
loop_
_entity_poly.entity_id
_entity_poly.type
_entity_poly.pdbx_seq_one_letter_code
_entity_poly.pdbx_strand_id
1 'polypeptide(L)' 'MLIPVKCFTCGKVIGDKYLFYQAEVLKKRLEAHIPADNIQYLDDDKIDKTIEGEVLDMLKLTNVCCRRHMLTHVNIF' A
#
# COMPACT_ATOMS: atom_id res chain seq x y z
N MET A 1 -13.69 -3.37 8.20
CA MET A 1 -13.71 -4.84 8.05
C MET A 1 -12.28 -5.33 8.05
N LEU A 2 -12.00 -6.52 8.58
CA LEU A 2 -10.66 -7.10 8.53
C LEU A 2 -10.21 -7.39 7.09
N ILE A 3 -8.91 -7.30 6.84
CA ILE A 3 -8.31 -7.65 5.55
C ILE A 3 -8.54 -9.15 5.28
N PRO A 4 -8.89 -9.57 4.05
CA PRO A 4 -9.05 -10.98 3.77
C PRO A 4 -7.73 -11.74 3.92
N VAL A 5 -7.81 -12.97 4.44
CA VAL A 5 -6.63 -13.83 4.66
C VAL A 5 -5.88 -14.12 3.35
N LYS A 6 -6.62 -14.34 2.26
CA LYS A 6 -6.11 -14.58 0.91
C LYS A 6 -6.75 -13.61 -0.08
N CYS A 7 -6.02 -13.30 -1.15
CA CYS A 7 -6.58 -12.52 -2.27
C CYS A 7 -7.64 -13.32 -3.04
N PHE A 8 -8.79 -12.70 -3.31
CA PHE A 8 -9.90 -13.35 -4.03
C PHE A 8 -9.57 -13.77 -5.46
N THR A 9 -8.58 -13.15 -6.10
CA THR A 9 -8.22 -13.45 -7.50
C THR A 9 -7.02 -14.39 -7.60
N CYS A 10 -5.92 -14.06 -6.91
CA CYS A 10 -4.65 -14.79 -7.03
C CYS A 10 -4.51 -15.93 -6.00
N GLY A 11 -5.35 -15.99 -4.98
CA GLY A 11 -5.23 -16.97 -3.87
C GLY A 11 -4.02 -16.76 -2.94
N LYS A 12 -3.15 -15.78 -3.23
CA LYS A 12 -1.96 -15.45 -2.42
C LYS A 12 -2.38 -15.04 -1.00
N VAL A 13 -1.64 -15.51 -0.01
CA VAL A 13 -1.83 -15.12 1.41
C VAL A 13 -1.37 -13.67 1.58
N ILE A 14 -2.27 -12.84 2.09
CA ILE A 14 -2.08 -11.39 2.28
C ILE A 14 -2.42 -10.91 3.70
N GLY A 15 -3.19 -11.68 4.47
CA GLY A 15 -3.67 -11.24 5.79
C GLY A 15 -2.57 -11.01 6.82
N ASP A 16 -1.44 -11.69 6.68
CA ASP A 16 -0.24 -11.56 7.51
C ASP A 16 0.56 -10.26 7.26
N LYS A 17 0.32 -9.57 6.13
CA LYS A 17 1.20 -8.51 5.62
C LYS A 17 0.70 -7.10 5.91
N TYR A 18 -0.58 -6.95 6.25
CA TYR A 18 -1.20 -5.62 6.34
C TYR A 18 -0.64 -4.75 7.46
N LEU A 19 -0.41 -5.34 8.65
CA LEU A 19 0.17 -4.60 9.78
C LEU A 19 1.59 -4.10 9.47
N PHE A 20 2.40 -4.95 8.81
CA PHE A 20 3.73 -4.58 8.35
C PHE A 20 3.66 -3.44 7.32
N TYR A 21 2.74 -3.55 6.34
CA TYR A 21 2.52 -2.50 5.35
C TYR A 21 2.21 -1.15 6.00
N GLN A 22 1.28 -1.11 6.97
CA GLN A 22 0.94 0.13 7.68
C GLN A 22 2.14 0.70 8.46
N ALA A 23 2.87 -0.14 9.19
CA ALA A 23 4.04 0.30 9.95
C ALA A 23 5.14 0.87 9.05
N GLU A 24 5.43 0.23 7.91
CA GLU A 24 6.45 0.70 6.97
C GLU A 24 6.04 1.98 6.25
N VAL A 25 4.77 2.10 5.83
CA VAL A 25 4.26 3.35 5.24
C VAL A 25 4.37 4.50 6.24
N LEU A 26 4.07 4.26 7.52
CA LEU A 26 4.22 5.28 8.56
C LEU A 26 5.69 5.70 8.75
N LYS A 27 6.62 4.74 8.81
CA LYS A 27 8.06 5.04 8.91
C LYS A 27 8.53 5.92 7.75
N LYS A 28 8.24 5.51 6.51
CA LYS A 28 8.64 6.25 5.32
C LYS A 28 8.01 7.64 5.24
N ARG A 29 6.76 7.80 5.69
CA ARG A 29 6.10 9.10 5.76
C ARG A 29 6.76 10.04 6.77
N LEU A 30 7.22 9.52 7.91
CA LEU A 30 7.98 10.28 8.90
C LEU A 30 9.34 10.74 8.36
N GLU A 31 10.08 9.84 7.70
CA GLU A 31 11.38 10.16 7.10
C GLU A 31 11.26 11.25 6.03
N ALA A 32 10.24 11.16 5.19
CA ALA A 32 10.02 12.11 4.10
C ALA A 32 9.42 13.46 4.53
N HIS A 33 9.03 13.64 5.80
CA HIS A 33 8.39 14.87 6.32
C HIS A 33 7.18 15.35 5.48
N ILE A 34 6.46 14.43 4.84
CA ILE A 34 5.32 14.77 3.97
C ILE A 34 4.07 14.96 4.83
N PRO A 35 3.40 16.14 4.79
CA PRO A 35 2.13 16.32 5.49
C PRO A 35 1.07 15.37 4.93
N ALA A 36 0.15 14.92 5.79
CA ALA A 36 -0.84 13.88 5.48
C ALA A 36 -1.74 14.18 4.27
N ASP A 37 -1.77 15.42 3.79
CA ASP A 37 -2.70 15.92 2.78
C ASP A 37 -2.01 16.42 1.49
N ASN A 38 -0.81 15.91 1.18
CA ASN A 38 -0.13 16.25 -0.07
C ASN A 38 -0.65 15.37 -1.22
N ILE A 39 -1.70 15.83 -1.88
CA ILE A 39 -2.27 15.20 -3.08
C ILE A 39 -1.30 15.48 -4.24
N GLN A 40 -0.47 14.50 -4.59
CA GLN A 40 0.35 14.57 -5.79
C GLN A 40 -0.55 14.37 -7.01
N TYR A 41 -0.69 15.42 -7.82
CA TYR A 41 -1.32 15.34 -9.14
C TYR A 41 -0.34 14.73 -10.14
N LEU A 42 -0.85 13.94 -11.07
CA LEU A 42 -0.04 13.41 -12.17
C LEU A 42 0.17 14.53 -13.20
N ASP A 43 1.37 15.10 -13.21
CA ASP A 43 1.87 15.93 -14.31
C ASP A 43 2.71 15.06 -15.26
N ASP A 44 2.77 15.41 -16.55
CA ASP A 44 3.50 14.64 -17.58
C ASP A 44 4.99 14.39 -17.23
N ASP A 45 5.58 15.26 -16.41
CA ASP A 45 7.00 15.23 -16.03
C ASP A 45 7.30 14.49 -14.71
N LYS A 46 6.28 14.14 -13.90
CA LYS A 46 6.46 13.50 -12.58
C LYS A 46 5.73 12.17 -12.48
N ILE A 47 6.33 11.15 -13.09
CA ILE A 47 5.92 9.74 -12.94
C ILE A 47 6.75 9.10 -11.83
N ASP A 48 6.61 9.61 -10.61
CA ASP A 48 7.31 9.06 -9.46
C ASP A 48 6.45 7.98 -8.77
N LYS A 49 7.11 6.96 -8.22
CA LYS A 49 6.42 5.95 -7.42
C LYS A 49 6.02 6.55 -6.08
N THR A 50 4.78 6.30 -5.67
CA THR A 50 4.34 6.64 -4.32
C THR A 50 5.02 5.78 -3.26
N ILE A 51 5.08 6.29 -2.03
CA ILE A 51 5.63 5.57 -0.87
C ILE A 51 4.92 4.21 -0.69
N GLU A 52 3.60 4.20 -0.85
CA GLU A 52 2.79 2.98 -0.80
C GLU A 52 3.23 1.98 -1.89
N GLY A 53 3.50 2.47 -3.10
CA GLY A 53 4.00 1.66 -4.22
C GLY A 53 5.33 1.00 -3.91
N GLU A 54 6.27 1.73 -3.30
CA GLU A 54 7.56 1.18 -2.89
C GLU A 54 7.43 0.11 -1.79
N VAL A 55 6.56 0.33 -0.79
CA VAL A 55 6.35 -0.66 0.28
C VAL A 55 5.71 -1.94 -0.27
N LEU A 56 4.80 -1.82 -1.23
CA LEU A 56 4.21 -2.97 -1.93
C LEU A 56 5.24 -3.73 -2.78
N ASP A 57 6.20 -3.02 -3.37
CA ASP A 57 7.33 -3.62 -4.09
C ASP A 57 8.24 -4.40 -3.12
N MET A 58 8.55 -3.85 -1.95
CA MET A 58 9.31 -4.54 -0.90
C MET A 58 8.62 -5.83 -0.43
N LEU A 59 7.30 -5.81 -0.30
CA LEU A 59 6.47 -6.97 0.05
C LEU A 59 6.33 -8.02 -1.08
N LYS A 60 6.96 -7.79 -2.24
CA LYS A 60 6.89 -8.65 -3.43
C LYS A 60 5.45 -8.94 -3.87
N LEU A 61 4.55 -7.96 -3.70
CA LEU A 61 3.19 -8.03 -4.21
C LEU A 61 3.16 -7.45 -5.62
N THR A 62 3.65 -8.17 -6.62
CA THR A 62 3.72 -7.68 -8.02
C THR A 62 2.35 -7.60 -8.69
N ASN A 63 1.47 -8.55 -8.40
CA ASN A 63 0.16 -8.63 -9.05
C ASN A 63 -0.81 -7.55 -8.56
N VAL A 64 -1.42 -6.84 -9.51
CA VAL A 64 -2.40 -5.76 -9.25
C VAL A 64 -3.58 -6.23 -8.42
N CYS A 65 -4.02 -7.48 -8.59
CA CYS A 65 -5.14 -8.03 -7.84
C CYS A 65 -4.83 -8.13 -6.34
N CYS A 66 -3.60 -8.52 -5.98
CA CYS A 66 -3.20 -8.65 -4.59
C CYS A 66 -2.88 -7.24 -4.00
N ARG A 67 -2.38 -6.27 -4.82
CA ARG A 67 -2.18 -4.86 -4.41
C ARG A 67 -3.47 -4.10 -4.10
N ARG A 68 -4.53 -4.31 -4.89
CA ARG A 68 -5.83 -3.67 -4.68
C ARG A 68 -6.32 -3.85 -3.24
N HIS A 69 -6.18 -5.06 -2.69
CA HIS A 69 -6.59 -5.37 -1.33
C HIS A 69 -5.80 -4.61 -0.25
N MET A 70 -4.57 -4.19 -0.52
CA MET A 70 -3.78 -3.38 0.42
C MET A 70 -4.14 -1.90 0.32
N LEU A 71 -4.32 -1.40 -0.91
CA LEU A 71 -4.57 0.02 -1.18
C LEU A 71 -6.00 0.45 -0.83
N THR A 72 -7.00 -0.41 -1.07
CA THR A 72 -8.42 -0.05 -0.88
C THR A 72 -9.01 -0.59 0.42
N HIS A 73 -8.17 -1.15 1.30
CA HIS A 73 -8.67 -1.70 2.56
C HIS A 73 -8.96 -0.58 3.56
N VAL A 74 -10.22 -0.50 3.99
CA VAL A 74 -10.65 0.41 5.04
C VAL A 74 -10.98 -0.40 6.29
N ASN A 75 -10.17 -0.22 7.34
CA ASN A 75 -10.47 -0.81 8.62
C ASN A 75 -11.51 0.04 9.37
N ILE A 76 -12.78 -0.32 9.21
CA ILE A 76 -13.94 0.31 9.86
C ILE A 76 -14.01 0.00 11.38
N PHE A 77 -13.21 -0.96 11.88
CA PHE A 77 -13.18 -1.37 13.28
C PHE A 77 -11.89 -0.96 13.97
#